data_AF-A0A7V0LU96-F1
#
_entry.id   AF-A0A7V0LU96-F1
#
_cell.length_a   1.000
_cell.length_b   1.000
_cell.length_c   1.000
_cell.angle_alpha   90.00
_cell.angle_beta   90.00
_cell.angle_gamma   90.00
#
_symmetry.space_group_name_H-M   'P 1'
#
loop_
_entity.id
_entity.type
_entity.pdbx_description
1 polymer ?
#
loop_
_entity_poly.entity_id
_entity_poly.type
_entity_poly.pdbx_seq_one_letter_code
_entity_poly.pdbx_strand_id
1 'polypeptide(L)' 'MKFKYVYGPVPSRRLGRSLGVNPIPFKTCNYSCVYCQLGRTAHLINE' A
#
# COMPACT_ATOMS: atom_id res chain seq x y z
N MET A 1 8.41 9.24 -16.43
CA MET A 1 9.10 8.50 -15.34
C MET A 1 8.03 7.90 -14.43
N LYS A 2 7.85 6.57 -14.43
CA LYS A 2 6.78 5.90 -13.68
C LYS A 2 7.39 5.34 -12.40
N PHE A 3 7.16 6.00 -11.27
CA PHE A 3 7.68 5.54 -9.99
C PHE A 3 6.88 4.33 -9.52
N LYS A 4 7.54 3.18 -9.34
CA LYS A 4 6.90 1.90 -9.02
C LYS A 4 6.39 1.83 -7.56
N TYR A 5 7.07 2.52 -6.65
CA TYR A 5 6.83 2.44 -5.21
C TYR A 5 6.42 3.79 -4.59
N VAL A 6 6.41 4.86 -5.37
CA VAL A 6 6.15 6.21 -4.87
C VAL A 6 4.73 6.62 -5.24
N TYR A 7 4.00 7.19 -4.28
CA TYR A 7 2.67 7.75 -4.49
C TYR A 7 2.56 9.15 -3.89
N GLY A 8 1.64 9.94 -4.41
CA GLY A 8 1.49 11.35 -4.04
C GLY A 8 2.00 12.29 -5.13
N PRO A 9 1.87 13.61 -4.97
CA PRO A 9 1.81 14.36 -3.69
C PRO A 9 0.46 14.27 -2.97
N VAL A 10 0.50 13.87 -1.70
CA VAL A 10 -0.67 13.84 -0.80
C VAL A 10 -0.71 15.15 0.00
N PRO A 11 -1.86 15.85 0.07
CA PRO A 11 -1.98 17.03 0.92
C PRO A 11 -1.78 16.63 2.38
N SER A 12 -0.79 17.24 3.02
CA SER A 12 -0.45 16.97 4.41
C SER A 12 -0.74 18.20 5.25
N ARG A 13 -1.52 18.03 6.32
CA ARG A 13 -1.88 19.13 7.23
C ARG A 13 -0.67 19.74 7.94
N ARG A 14 0.40 18.98 8.16
CA ARG A 14 1.63 19.46 8.83
C ARG A 14 2.69 19.98 7.86
N LEU A 15 2.85 19.34 6.70
CA LEU A 15 3.97 19.58 5.77
C LEU A 15 3.53 20.22 4.44
N GLY A 16 2.24 20.49 4.25
CA GLY A 16 1.66 20.98 3.00
C GLY A 16 1.53 19.88 1.96
N ARG A 17 2.65 19.25 1.58
CA ARG A 17 2.70 18.13 0.64
C ARG A 17 3.60 17.02 1.17
N SER A 18 3.14 15.78 1.03
CA SER A 18 3.90 14.59 1.41
C SER A 18 3.97 13.63 0.24
N LEU A 19 5.13 12.99 0.10
CA LEU A 19 5.37 11.93 -0.86
C LEU A 19 5.44 10.62 -0.08
N GLY A 20 4.61 9.66 -0.44
CA GLY A 20 4.57 8.35 0.20
C GLY A 20 5.40 7.32 -0.57
N VAL A 21 5.96 6.36 0.16
CA VAL A 21 6.63 5.19 -0.42
C VAL A 21 5.91 3.95 0.08
N ASN A 22 5.39 3.13 -0.83
CA ASN A 22 4.81 1.83 -0.54
C ASN A 22 5.65 0.73 -1.20
N PRO A 23 6.50 0.01 -0.45
CA PRO A 23 7.26 -1.11 -0.97
C PRO A 23 6.42 -2.38 -1.12
N ILE A 24 5.23 -2.43 -0.52
CA ILE A 24 4.40 -3.63 -0.46
C ILE A 24 3.69 -3.83 -1.81
N PRO A 25 3.85 -5.00 -2.45
CA PRO A 25 3.13 -5.33 -3.67
C PRO A 25 1.63 -5.39 -3.43
N PHE A 26 0.85 -5.21 -4.50
CA PHE A 26 -0.60 -5.13 -4.40
C PHE A 26 -1.20 -6.44 -3.85
N LYS A 27 -1.98 -6.33 -2.76
CA LYS A 27 -2.72 -7.45 -2.15
C LYS A 27 -1.84 -8.66 -1.79
N THR A 28 -0.66 -8.39 -1.26
CA THR A 28 0.24 -9.40 -0.68
C THR A 28 0.21 -9.25 0.84
N CYS A 29 -0.24 -10.28 1.52
CA CYS A 29 -0.36 -10.32 2.98
C CYS A 29 -0.22 -11.76 3.47
N ASN A 30 0.30 -11.96 4.66
CA ASN A 30 0.40 -13.27 5.31
C ASN A 30 -0.91 -13.75 5.94
N TYR A 31 -1.97 -12.97 5.79
CA TYR A 31 -3.27 -13.26 6.36
C TYR A 31 -4.38 -13.18 5.32
N SER A 32 -5.31 -14.14 5.38
CA SER A 32 -6.50 -14.20 4.52
C SER A 32 -7.76 -13.91 5.34
N CYS A 33 -7.97 -12.64 5.69
CA CYS A 33 -9.13 -12.19 6.46
C CYS A 33 -10.39 -12.04 5.60
N VAL A 34 -11.53 -12.61 6.06
CA VAL A 34 -12.84 -12.41 5.44
C VAL A 34 -13.36 -10.97 5.56
N TYR A 35 -12.85 -10.20 6.52
CA TYR A 35 -13.20 -8.80 6.77
C TYR A 35 -12.13 -7.81 6.29
N CYS A 36 -11.25 -8.22 5.38
CA CYS A 36 -10.20 -7.34 4.88
C CYS A 36 -10.77 -6.14 4.13
N GLN A 37 -10.45 -4.93 4.59
CA GLN A 37 -10.82 -3.66 3.93
C GLN A 37 -10.27 -3.53 2.50
N LEU A 38 -9.18 -4.24 2.19
CA LEU A 38 -8.58 -4.29 0.84
C LEU A 38 -9.13 -5.45 -0.02
N GLY A 39 -10.03 -6.27 0.54
CA GLY A 39 -10.58 -7.48 -0.06
C GLY A 39 -9.65 -8.70 0.08
N ARG A 40 -10.00 -9.78 -0.62
CA ARG A 40 -9.25 -11.05 -0.60
C ARG A 40 -7.81 -10.87 -1.11
N THR A 41 -6.86 -11.49 -0.41
CA THR A 41 -5.44 -11.52 -0.82
C THR A 41 -5.28 -12.27 -2.14
N ALA A 42 -4.39 -11.78 -3.01
CA ALA A 42 -4.07 -12.45 -4.27
C ALA A 42 -2.87 -13.40 -4.12
N HIS A 43 -1.99 -13.12 -3.15
CA HIS A 43 -0.80 -13.90 -2.89
C HIS A 43 -0.59 -14.03 -1.38
N LEU A 44 -0.86 -15.22 -0.85
CA LEU A 44 -0.62 -15.55 0.56
C LEU A 44 0.87 -15.87 0.72
N ILE A 45 1.56 -15.12 1.58
CA ILE A 45 2.97 -15.35 1.92
C ILE A 45 3.09 -15.77 3.37
N ASN A 46 3.94 -16.73 3.71
CA ASN A 46 4.13 -17.16 5.11
C ASN A 46 5.49 -16.67 5.63
N GLU A 47 5.68 -15.35 5.65
CA GLU A 47 6.74 -14.71 6.46
C GLU A 47 6.21 -14.39 7.86
#